data_AF-A0A7X5WLV6-F1
#
_entry.id   AF-A0A7X5WLV6-F1
#
_cell.length_a   1.000
_cell.length_b   1.000
_cell.length_c   1.000
_cell.angle_alpha   90.00
_cell.angle_beta   90.00
_cell.angle_gamma   90.00
#
_symmetry.space_group_name_H-M   'P 1'
#
loop_
_entity.id
_entity.type
_entity.pdbx_description
1 polymer ?
#
loop_
_entity_poly.entity_id
_entity_poly.type
_entity_poly.pdbx_seq_one_letter_code
_entity_poly.pdbx_strand_id
1 'polypeptide(L)' 'MAGFGDVGAGRFYTDAVQWMVDNDITTGVSPNCFCPDDPVTRGQAAAFMWRM' A
#
# COMPACT_ATOMS: atom_id res chain seq x y z
N MET A 1 -3.90 -5.17 10.23
CA MET A 1 -2.78 -4.22 10.09
C MET A 1 -2.01 -4.68 8.87
N ALA A 2 -1.70 -3.79 7.93
CA ALA A 2 -1.30 -4.09 6.56
C ALA A 2 0.02 -4.91 6.41
N GLY A 3 0.56 -5.46 7.49
CA GLY A 3 1.81 -6.22 7.52
C GLY A 3 3.07 -5.35 7.42
N PHE A 4 2.93 -4.10 6.99
CA PHE A 4 4.05 -3.18 6.81
C PHE A 4 4.46 -2.51 8.13
N GLY A 5 5.77 -2.48 8.42
CA GLY A 5 6.33 -1.91 9.63
C GLY A 5 6.32 -0.37 9.65
N ASP A 6 6.17 0.25 8.49
CA ASP A 6 6.11 1.71 8.29
C ASP A 6 4.68 2.26 8.16
N VAL A 7 3.66 1.39 8.24
CA VAL A 7 2.24 1.78 8.25
C VAL A 7 1.72 1.74 9.67
N GLY A 8 1.92 2.84 10.39
CA GLY A 8 1.40 3.01 11.75
C GLY A 8 -0.12 3.18 11.81
N ALA A 9 -0.74 2.79 12.93
CA ALA A 9 -2.17 2.97 13.15
C ALA A 9 -2.58 4.45 13.22
N GLY A 10 -3.81 4.76 12.79
CA GLY A 10 -4.42 6.10 12.92
C GLY A 10 -3.88 7.15 11.95
N ARG A 11 -3.09 6.77 10.95
CA ARG A 11 -2.75 7.64 9.81
C ARG A 11 -3.90 7.70 8.83
N PHE A 12 -4.04 8.82 8.12
CA PHE A 12 -5.12 9.02 7.13
C PHE A 12 -5.12 7.96 6.02
N TYR A 13 -3.96 7.36 5.70
CA TYR A 13 -3.82 6.31 4.69
C TYR A 13 -3.93 4.88 5.25
N THR A 14 -3.96 4.69 6.57
CA THR A 14 -3.88 3.35 7.19
C THR A 14 -4.96 2.42 6.64
N ASP A 15 -6.20 2.89 6.64
CA ASP A 15 -7.36 2.08 6.25
C ASP A 15 -7.36 1.79 4.75
N ALA A 16 -6.91 2.75 3.93
CA ALA A 16 -6.76 2.58 2.50
C ALA A 16 -5.69 1.52 2.17
N VAL A 17 -4.53 1.60 2.83
CA VAL A 17 -3.45 0.62 2.64
C VAL A 17 -3.88 -0.77 3.11
N GLN A 18 -4.60 -0.85 4.23
CA GLN A 18 -5.17 -2.12 4.70
C GLN A 18 -6.14 -2.71 3.66
N TRP A 19 -7.06 -1.91 3.13
CA TRP A 19 -8.00 -2.35 2.11
C TRP A 19 -7.28 -2.84 0.85
N MET A 20 -6.21 -2.15 0.42
CA MET A 20 -5.41 -2.59 -0.72
C MET A 20 -4.72 -3.93 -0.46
N VAL A 21 -4.29 -4.22 0.77
CA VAL A 21 -3.72 -5.53 1.11
C VAL A 21 -4.79 -6.62 1.14
N ASP A 22 -5.95 -6.34 1.72
CA ASP A 22 -7.05 -7.31 1.86
C ASP A 22 -7.64 -7.74 0.50
N ASN A 23 -7.48 -6.91 -0.53
CA ASN A 23 -7.92 -7.18 -1.90
C ASN A 23 -6.77 -7.54 -2.85
N ASP A 24 -5.58 -7.86 -2.33
CA ASP A 24 -4.39 -8.21 -3.12
C ASP A 24 -3.98 -7.15 -4.17
N ILE A 25 -4.31 -5.87 -3.92
CA ILE A 25 -4.02 -4.73 -4.82
C ILE A 25 -2.56 -4.28 -4.67
N THR A 26 -2.00 -4.37 -3.46
CA THR A 26 -0.61 -4.00 -3.19
C THR A 26 0.14 -5.07 -2.41
N THR A 27 1.43 -5.20 -2.70
CA THR A 27 2.39 -6.02 -1.96
C THR A 27 3.43 -5.18 -1.21
N GLY A 28 3.28 -3.85 -1.25
CA GLY A 28 4.30 -2.91 -0.77
C GLY A 28 5.53 -2.85 -1.69
N VAL A 29 6.53 -2.05 -1.29
CA VAL A 29 7.82 -1.96 -1.99
C VAL A 29 8.78 -3.07 -1.58
N SER A 30 8.57 -3.65 -0.39
CA SER A 30 9.25 -4.84 0.12
C SER A 30 8.33 -5.57 1.09
N PRO A 31 8.63 -6.81 1.51
CA PRO A 31 7.74 -7.62 2.34
C PRO A 31 7.24 -6.94 3.64
N ASN A 32 8.03 -5.99 4.18
CA ASN A 32 7.71 -5.30 5.44
C ASN A 32 7.59 -3.77 5.27
N CYS A 33 7.56 -3.24 4.04
CA CYS A 33 7.58 -1.79 3.80
C CYS A 33 6.60 -1.36 2.70
N PHE A 34 5.80 -0.34 2.96
CA PHE A 34 4.88 0.27 1.98
C PHE A 34 5.44 1.54 1.33
N CYS A 35 6.29 2.29 2.04
CA CYS A 35 6.78 3.62 1.70
C CYS A 35 5.66 4.64 1.41
N PRO A 36 4.82 5.01 2.40
CA PRO A 36 3.66 5.87 2.19
C PRO A 36 4.00 7.30 1.73
N ASP A 37 5.22 7.77 2.02
CA ASP A 37 5.69 9.11 1.66
C ASP A 37 6.43 9.15 0.30
N ASP A 38 6.70 8.00 -0.31
CA ASP A 38 7.37 7.93 -1.61
C ASP A 38 6.39 8.24 -2.75
N PRO A 39 6.84 8.92 -3.81
CA PRO A 39 6.01 9.16 -4.98
C PRO A 39 5.68 7.84 -5.69
N VAL A 40 4.40 7.66 -6.00
CA VAL A 40 3.92 6.52 -6.80
C VAL A 40 4.32 6.72 -8.26
N THR A 41 5.05 5.75 -8.82
CA THR A 41 5.37 5.74 -10.25
C THR A 41 4.12 5.45 -11.09
N ARG A 42 4.13 5.87 -12.36
CA ARG A 42 3.02 5.56 -13.30
C ARG A 42 2.77 4.05 -13.43
N GLY A 43 3.82 3.23 -13.35
CA GLY A 43 3.73 1.77 -13.39
C GLY A 43 3.02 1.19 -12.16
N GLN A 44 3.34 1.70 -10.96
CA GLN A 44 2.65 1.30 -9.74
C GLN A 44 1.18 1.74 -9.75
N ALA A 45 0.88 2.96 -10.20
CA ALA A 45 -0.51 3.42 -10.33
C ALA A 45 -1.31 2.52 -11.29
N ALA A 46 -0.75 2.17 -12.46
CA ALA A 46 -1.38 1.25 -13.40
C ALA A 46 -1.55 -0.16 -12.81
N ALA A 47 -0.56 -0.64 -12.05
CA ALA A 47 -0.62 -1.92 -11.36
C ALA A 47 -1.73 -1.98 -10.29
N PHE A 48 -1.97 -0.90 -9.55
CA PHE A 48 -3.08 -0.82 -8.60
C PHE A 48 -4.43 -0.83 -9.33
N MET A 49 -4.59 0.01 -10.35
CA MET A 49 -5.84 0.06 -11.14
C MET A 49 -6.17 -1.26 -11.84
N TRP A 50 -5.15 -2.05 -12.22
CA TRP A 50 -5.36 -3.37 -12.82
C TRP A 50 -5.88 -4.43 -11.84
N ARG A 51 -5.57 -4.29 -10.54
CA ARG A 51 -5.94 -5.27 -9.50
C ARG A 51 -7.21 -4.91 -8.74
N MET A 52 -7.72 -3.69 -8.93
CA MET A 52 -9.04 -3.26 -8.47
C MET A 52 -10.14 -3.95 -9.27
#